data_AF-A0A0S7ZU20-F1
#
_entry.id   AF-A0A0S7ZU20-F1
#
_cell.length_a   1.000
_cell.length_b   1.000
_cell.length_c   1.000
_cell.angle_alpha   90.00
_cell.angle_beta   90.00
_cell.angle_gamma   90.00
#
_symmetry.space_group_name_H-M   'P 1'
#
loop_
_entity.id
_entity.type
_entity.pdbx_description
1 polymer ?
#
loop_
_entity_poly.entity_id
_entity_poly.type
_entity_poly.pdbx_seq_one_letter_code
_entity_poly.pdbx_strand_id
1 'polypeptide(L)'
;MSEYIKQLEKNYLKGKCMLRIIWKVVIAIVSGIALGLIGMLIGALIGGNFATGFQFNDVRGYEATGQVGFIFGAVIGVLASWLRMGKG
;
A
#
# COMPACT_ATOMS: atom_id res chain seq x y z
N MET A 1 35.41 29.43 0.15
CA MET A 1 35.61 27.98 0.44
C MET A 1 34.64 27.46 1.50
N SER A 2 34.41 28.16 2.62
CA SER A 2 33.43 27.77 3.66
C SER A 2 31.98 27.64 3.15
N GLU A 3 31.51 28.54 2.28
CA GLU A 3 30.13 28.47 1.73
C GLU A 3 29.87 27.25 0.84
N TYR A 4 30.86 26.85 0.02
CA TYR A 4 30.74 25.67 -0.84
C TYR A 4 30.54 24.38 -0.03
N ILE A 5 31.22 24.25 1.11
CA ILE A 5 31.08 23.07 1.99
C ILE A 5 29.68 23.03 2.60
N LYS A 6 29.15 24.16 3.07
CA LYS A 6 27.77 24.25 3.61
C LYS A 6 26.72 23.89 2.56
N GLN A 7 26.92 24.31 1.31
CA GLN A 7 26.03 23.96 0.20
C GLN A 7 26.01 22.44 -0.06
N LEU A 8 27.19 21.80 -0.02
CA LEU A 8 27.33 20.35 -0.23
C LEU A 8 26.68 19.55 0.90
N GLU A 9 26.88 19.95 2.16
CA GLU A 9 26.23 19.28 3.31
C GLU A 9 24.70 19.36 3.24
N LYS A 10 24.16 20.54 2.89
CA LYS A 10 22.70 20.72 2.74
C LYS A 10 22.12 19.81 1.65
N ASN A 11 22.81 19.69 0.51
CA ASN A 11 22.40 18.81 -0.58
C ASN A 11 22.48 17.33 -0.18
N TYR A 12 23.54 16.93 0.52
CA TYR A 12 23.69 15.58 1.05
C TYR A 12 22.58 15.21 2.04
N LEU A 13 22.26 16.10 2.99
CA LEU A 13 21.18 15.91 3.96
C LEU A 13 19.81 15.85 3.27
N LYS A 14 19.56 16.71 2.28
CA LYS A 14 18.32 16.70 1.49
C LYS A 14 18.16 15.38 0.73
N GLY A 15 19.23 14.88 0.11
CA GLY A 15 19.24 13.58 -0.57
C GLY A 15 18.95 12.42 0.37
N LYS A 16 19.57 12.40 1.55
CA LYS A 16 19.32 11.37 2.58
C LYS A 16 17.88 11.39 3.08
N CYS A 17 17.29 12.58 3.24
CA CYS A 17 15.89 12.75 3.63
C CYS A 17 14.94 12.22 2.56
N MET A 18 15.19 12.58 1.29
CA MET A 18 14.38 12.12 0.15
C MET A 18 14.43 10.59 0.02
N LEU A 19 15.61 9.98 0.17
CA LEU A 19 15.78 8.52 0.14
C LEU A 19 14.96 7.82 1.24
N ARG A 20 14.92 8.38 2.46
CA ARG A 20 14.12 7.83 3.56
C ARG A 20 12.63 7.85 3.24
N ILE A 21 12.13 8.93 2.61
CA ILE A 21 10.72 9.04 2.21
C ILE A 21 10.39 8.03 1.11
N ILE A 22 11.24 7.92 0.09
CA ILE A 22 11.06 6.95 -1.01
C ILE A 22 10.94 5.53 -0.46
N TRP A 23 11.84 5.14 0.46
CA TRP A 23 11.76 3.83 1.10
C TRP A 23 10.46 3.59 1.87
N LYS A 24 9.98 4.60 2.63
CA LYS A 24 8.69 4.49 3.32
C LYS A 24 7.53 4.29 2.35
N VAL A 25 7.52 5.00 1.23
CA VAL A 25 6.49 4.87 0.19
C VAL A 25 6.54 3.48 -0.45
N VAL A 26 7.72 2.98 -0.80
CA VAL A 26 7.89 1.63 -1.37
C VAL A 26 7.36 0.56 -0.42
N ILE A 27 7.72 0.64 0.87
CA ILE A 27 7.24 -0.32 1.88
C ILE A 27 5.70 -0.25 2.02
N ALA A 28 5.12 0.95 2.02
CA ALA A 28 3.67 1.12 2.09
C ALA A 28 2.96 0.49 0.87
N ILE A 29 3.47 0.69 -0.33
CA ILE A 29 2.91 0.11 -1.56
C ILE A 29 3.02 -1.42 -1.54
N VAL A 30 4.20 -1.97 -1.22
CA VAL A 30 4.43 -3.42 -1.20
C VAL A 30 3.53 -4.10 -0.16
N SER A 31 3.42 -3.54 1.04
CA SER A 31 2.53 -4.05 2.08
C SER A 31 1.05 -3.95 1.71
N GLY A 32 0.64 -2.86 1.05
CA GLY A 32 -0.69 -2.70 0.47
C GLY A 32 -0.98 -3.81 -0.55
N ILE A 33 -0.11 -4.03 -1.52
CA ILE A 33 -0.31 -5.09 -2.53
C ILE A 33 -0.41 -6.47 -1.86
N ALA A 34 0.49 -6.78 -0.92
CA ALA A 34 0.49 -8.08 -0.24
C ALA A 34 -0.83 -8.33 0.52
N LEU A 35 -1.30 -7.35 1.28
CA LEU A 35 -2.57 -7.47 2.01
C LEU A 35 -3.78 -7.39 1.08
N GLY A 36 -3.69 -6.66 -0.03
CA GLY A 36 -4.68 -6.66 -1.10
C GLY A 36 -4.85 -8.05 -1.69
N LEU A 37 -3.77 -8.76 -2.03
CA LEU A 37 -3.86 -10.12 -2.55
C LEU A 37 -4.49 -11.09 -1.55
N ILE A 38 -4.15 -10.96 -0.26
CA ILE A 38 -4.80 -11.75 0.81
C ILE A 38 -6.29 -11.43 0.89
N GLY A 39 -6.64 -10.14 0.88
CA GLY A 39 -8.03 -9.69 0.87
C GLY A 39 -8.80 -10.18 -0.35
N MET A 40 -8.16 -10.22 -1.52
CA MET A 40 -8.73 -10.75 -2.75
C MET A 40 -9.09 -12.22 -2.60
N LEU A 41 -8.17 -13.05 -2.10
CA LEU A 41 -8.41 -14.47 -1.88
C LEU A 41 -9.55 -14.71 -0.90
N ILE A 42 -9.57 -13.99 0.23
CA ILE A 42 -10.63 -14.08 1.23
C ILE A 42 -11.97 -13.64 0.63
N GLY A 43 -11.99 -12.49 -0.04
CA GLY A 43 -13.18 -11.96 -0.68
C GLY A 43 -13.75 -12.92 -1.71
N ALA A 44 -12.89 -13.49 -2.55
CA ALA A 44 -13.30 -14.40 -3.59
C ALA A 44 -13.82 -15.73 -3.02
N LEU A 45 -13.18 -16.28 -1.98
CA LEU A 45 -13.71 -17.44 -1.23
C LEU A 45 -15.10 -17.16 -0.65
N ILE A 46 -15.34 -15.96 -0.12
CA ILE A 46 -16.65 -15.59 0.41
C ILE A 46 -17.67 -15.45 -0.74
N GLY A 47 -17.35 -14.75 -1.82
CA GLY A 47 -18.32 -14.51 -2.90
C GLY A 47 -18.62 -15.72 -3.76
N GLY A 48 -17.69 -16.67 -3.88
CA GLY A 48 -17.95 -17.95 -4.55
C GLY A 48 -18.95 -18.81 -3.79
N ASN A 49 -19.05 -18.66 -2.46
CA ASN A 49 -19.89 -19.50 -1.60
C ASN A 49 -21.17 -18.81 -1.10
N PHE A 50 -21.09 -17.53 -0.73
CA PHE A 50 -22.14 -16.83 0.01
C PHE A 50 -22.73 -15.62 -0.73
N ALA A 51 -22.03 -15.06 -1.71
CA ALA A 51 -22.45 -13.83 -2.40
C ALA A 51 -22.43 -13.99 -3.93
N THR A 52 -22.89 -15.12 -4.46
CA THR A 52 -22.86 -15.44 -5.89
C THR A 52 -23.65 -14.47 -6.76
N GLY A 53 -24.70 -13.85 -6.21
CA GLY A 53 -25.50 -12.81 -6.87
C GLY A 53 -24.95 -11.39 -6.76
N PHE A 54 -23.89 -11.17 -5.97
CA PHE A 54 -23.28 -9.85 -5.81
C PHE A 54 -22.59 -9.42 -7.11
N GLN A 55 -22.80 -8.17 -7.54
CA GLN A 55 -22.21 -7.61 -8.75
C GLN A 55 -21.42 -6.35 -8.41
N PHE A 56 -20.21 -6.26 -8.93
CA PHE A 56 -19.35 -5.10 -8.77
C PHE A 56 -18.47 -4.96 -10.02
N ASN A 57 -18.36 -3.75 -10.57
CA ASN A 57 -17.53 -3.47 -11.74
C ASN A 57 -17.76 -4.48 -12.90
N ASP A 58 -19.02 -4.70 -13.24
CA ASP A 58 -19.50 -5.63 -14.28
C ASP A 58 -19.16 -7.12 -14.10
N VAL A 59 -18.49 -7.50 -13.02
CA VAL A 59 -18.25 -8.90 -12.64
C VAL A 59 -19.19 -9.34 -11.51
N ARG A 60 -19.33 -10.66 -11.30
CA ARG A 60 -20.26 -11.23 -10.32
C ARG A 60 -19.63 -12.28 -9.40
N GLY A 61 -20.24 -12.47 -8.24
CA GLY A 61 -19.89 -13.52 -7.30
C GLY A 61 -18.46 -13.43 -6.80
N TYR A 62 -17.71 -14.52 -6.99
CA TYR A 62 -16.30 -14.67 -6.63
C TYR A 62 -15.42 -13.50 -7.13
N GLU A 63 -15.60 -13.05 -8.36
CA GLU A 63 -14.76 -12.01 -8.95
C GLU A 63 -15.06 -10.64 -8.34
N ALA A 64 -16.35 -10.34 -8.18
CA ALA A 64 -16.81 -9.07 -7.59
C ALA A 64 -16.34 -8.91 -6.15
N THR A 65 -16.53 -9.93 -5.32
CA THR A 65 -16.08 -9.90 -3.93
C THR A 65 -14.55 -9.99 -3.80
N GLY A 66 -13.87 -10.65 -4.75
CA GLY A 66 -12.41 -10.65 -4.84
C GLY A 66 -11.86 -9.24 -5.06
N GLN A 67 -12.42 -8.48 -6.01
CA GLN A 67 -12.04 -7.09 -6.24
C GLN A 67 -12.26 -6.21 -5.01
N VAL A 68 -13.42 -6.35 -4.36
CA VAL A 68 -13.72 -5.63 -3.11
C VAL A 68 -12.73 -6.00 -2.01
N GLY A 69 -12.46 -7.30 -1.84
CA GLY A 69 -11.48 -7.80 -0.88
C GLY A 69 -10.08 -7.25 -1.13
N PHE A 70 -9.67 -7.14 -2.41
CA PHE A 70 -8.39 -6.52 -2.78
C PHE A 70 -8.31 -5.06 -2.34
N ILE A 71 -9.35 -4.27 -2.62
CA ILE A 71 -9.40 -2.85 -2.26
C ILE A 71 -9.28 -2.68 -0.74
N PHE A 72 -10.07 -3.43 0.04
CA PHE A 72 -10.00 -3.36 1.50
C PHE A 72 -8.64 -3.81 2.05
N GLY A 73 -8.11 -4.94 1.55
CA GLY A 73 -6.80 -5.43 1.95
C GLY A 73 -5.68 -4.44 1.65
N ALA A 74 -5.71 -3.81 0.47
CA ALA A 74 -4.71 -2.84 0.06
C ALA A 74 -4.75 -1.57 0.90
N VAL A 75 -5.95 -1.04 1.16
CA VAL A 75 -6.14 0.14 2.01
C VAL A 75 -5.63 -0.14 3.43
N ILE A 76 -6.00 -1.28 4.02
CA ILE A 76 -5.53 -1.68 5.35
C ILE A 76 -4.00 -1.79 5.37
N GLY A 77 -3.39 -2.38 4.35
CA GLY A 77 -1.94 -2.55 4.30
C GLY A 77 -1.18 -1.24 4.20
N VAL A 78 -1.62 -0.32 3.34
CA VAL A 78 -1.03 1.01 3.25
C VAL A 78 -1.18 1.76 4.57
N LEU A 79 -2.37 1.77 5.17
CA LEU A 79 -2.62 2.49 6.43
C LEU A 79 -1.82 1.91 7.59
N ALA A 80 -1.81 0.59 7.77
CA ALA A 80 -1.06 -0.08 8.84
C ALA A 80 0.44 0.21 8.71
N SER A 81 0.97 0.15 7.49
CA SER A 81 2.38 0.43 7.20
C SER A 81 2.72 1.90 7.47
N TRP A 82 1.90 2.83 7.00
CA TRP A 82 2.06 4.27 7.22
C TRP A 82 2.03 4.64 8.71
N LEU A 83 1.05 4.10 9.46
CA LEU A 83 0.92 4.32 10.91
C LEU A 83 2.12 3.79 11.69
N ARG A 84 2.71 2.66 11.28
CA ARG A 84 3.90 2.10 11.93
C ARG A 84 5.15 2.91 11.62
N MET A 85 5.29 3.43 10.40
CA MET A 85 6.43 4.24 9.98
C MET A 85 6.37 5.71 10.46
N GLY A 86 5.22 6.19 10.93
CA GLY A 86 5.08 7.51 11.54
C GLY A 86 5.55 7.58 13.00
N LYS A 87 5.76 6.44 13.67
CA LYS A 87 6.16 6.36 15.08
C LYS A 87 7.67 6.34 15.33
N GLY A 88 8.51 6.66 14.33
CA GLY A 88 9.98 6.75 14.47
C GLY A 88 10.65 7.57 13.38
#